data_AF-A0A968FT39-F1
#
_entry.id   AF-A0A968FT39-F1
#
_cell.length_a   1.000
_cell.length_b   1.000
_cell.length_c   1.000
_cell.angle_alpha   90.00
_cell.angle_beta   90.00
_cell.angle_gamma   90.00
#
_symmetry.space_group_name_H-M   'P 1'
#
loop_
_entity.id
_entity.type
_entity.pdbx_description
1 polymer ?
#
loop_
_entity_poly.entity_id
_entity_poly.type
_entity_poly.pdbx_seq_one_letter_code
_entity_poly.pdbx_strand_id
1 'polypeptide(L)'
;MKGSQFGFHLDRRTFLKLCSLATGSLLAPPIAGARNGDFRNDKNIPQQYVQNRDIPGFYIRSANPFLGVDIRNWGLAVGGQVKNPVGLGYEDLFGFKMHSQVSRLKCVECWSAKAEWEGFLFQELIDRVQPDPAAQYVYFQSADSYYESYTVDEL
;
A
#
# COMPACT_ATOMS: atom_id res chain seq x y z
N MET A 1 -20.62 -17.69 68.91
CA MET A 1 -19.35 -17.52 69.66
C MET A 1 -18.20 -17.48 68.64
N LYS A 2 -17.41 -16.39 68.63
CA LYS A 2 -16.03 -16.15 68.14
C LYS A 2 -15.52 -17.03 66.97
N GLY A 3 -15.24 -16.48 65.78
CA GLY A 3 -14.00 -15.76 65.43
C GLY A 3 -13.09 -16.71 64.62
N SER A 4 -12.73 -16.46 63.37
CA SER A 4 -11.56 -15.66 62.96
C SER A 4 -11.51 -15.64 61.43
N GLN A 5 -11.50 -14.47 60.79
CA GLN A 5 -11.11 -14.34 59.38
C GLN A 5 -9.59 -14.11 59.33
N PHE A 6 -8.86 -15.02 58.70
CA PHE A 6 -7.44 -14.83 58.39
C PHE A 6 -7.31 -13.87 57.21
N GLY A 7 -7.16 -12.58 57.50
CA GLY A 7 -6.71 -11.59 56.53
C GLY A 7 -5.20 -11.67 56.36
N PHE A 8 -4.72 -12.05 55.18
CA PHE A 8 -3.31 -11.91 54.81
C PHE A 8 -2.99 -10.42 54.63
N HIS A 9 -2.41 -9.80 55.66
CA HIS A 9 -1.96 -8.41 55.61
C HIS A 9 -0.54 -8.35 55.02
N LEU A 10 -0.44 -8.10 53.72
CA LEU A 10 0.82 -7.82 53.05
C LEU A 10 1.19 -6.35 53.26
N ASP A 11 2.11 -6.07 54.18
CA ASP A 11 2.66 -4.72 54.37
C ASP A 11 3.40 -4.26 53.10
N ARG A 12 3.24 -2.98 52.75
CA ARG A 12 3.94 -2.26 51.67
C ARG A 12 5.44 -2.56 51.68
N ARG A 13 6.05 -2.71 52.86
CA ARG A 13 7.48 -3.02 53.01
C ARG A 13 7.83 -4.43 52.53
N THR A 14 6.93 -5.39 52.68
CA THR A 14 7.11 -6.77 52.20
C THR A 14 6.89 -6.87 50.70
N PHE A 15 5.91 -6.14 50.16
CA PHE A 15 5.67 -6.07 48.72
C PHE A 15 6.87 -5.47 47.96
N LEU A 16 7.42 -4.35 48.44
CA LEU A 16 8.57 -3.70 47.79
C LEU A 16 9.84 -4.56 47.79
N LYS A 17 10.03 -5.42 48.80
CA LYS A 17 11.18 -6.36 48.86
C LYS A 17 11.03 -7.55 47.91
N LEU A 18 9.81 -7.97 47.61
CA LEU A 18 9.55 -9.08 46.67
C LEU A 18 9.72 -8.65 45.21
N CYS A 19 9.38 -7.41 44.87
CA CYS A 19 9.61 -6.87 43.53
C CYS A 19 11.09 -6.57 43.22
N SER A 20 11.94 -6.38 44.24
CA SER A 20 13.36 -6.02 44.02
C SER A 20 14.29 -7.22 43.75
N LEU A 21 13.78 -8.46 43.72
CA LEU A 21 14.58 -9.67 43.46
C LEU A 21 14.21 -10.40 42.15
N ALA A 22 13.41 -9.78 41.28
CA ALA A 22 13.06 -10.33 39.96
C ALA A 22 13.74 -9.61 38.78
N THR A 23 14.86 -8.92 39.00
CA THR A 23 15.75 -8.48 37.92
C THR A 23 16.75 -9.58 37.55
N GLY A 24 16.22 -10.74 37.16
CA GLY A 24 16.96 -11.69 36.32
C GLY A 24 17.07 -11.07 34.93
N SER A 25 18.23 -10.49 34.63
CA SER A 25 18.54 -9.84 33.36
C SER A 25 18.49 -10.84 32.21
N LEU A 26 17.37 -10.92 31.51
CA LEU A 26 17.39 -11.32 30.11
C LEU A 26 18.06 -10.18 29.33
N LEU A 27 19.39 -10.26 29.20
CA LEU A 27 20.10 -9.57 28.13
C LEU A 27 19.73 -10.26 26.81
N ALA A 28 18.49 -10.09 26.37
CA ALA A 28 18.23 -10.17 24.95
C ALA A 28 18.88 -8.91 24.34
N PRO A 29 19.84 -9.02 23.41
CA PRO A 29 20.24 -7.85 22.66
C PRO A 29 18.98 -7.23 22.05
N PRO A 30 18.85 -5.89 21.99
CA PRO A 30 17.85 -5.32 21.12
C PRO A 30 18.09 -5.95 19.76
N ILE A 31 17.05 -6.53 19.15
CA ILE A 31 17.13 -6.97 17.76
C ILE A 31 17.37 -5.69 16.95
N ALA A 32 18.64 -5.36 16.76
CA ALA A 32 19.11 -4.37 15.83
C ALA A 32 18.82 -4.94 14.44
N GLY A 33 17.63 -4.70 13.90
CA GLY A 33 17.28 -5.22 12.59
C GLY A 33 15.82 -5.11 12.19
N ALA A 34 14.88 -5.08 13.12
CA ALA A 34 13.49 -4.79 12.77
C ALA A 34 13.25 -3.28 12.80
N ARG A 35 13.86 -2.53 11.84
CA ARG A 35 13.20 -1.28 11.44
C ARG A 35 11.87 -1.74 10.85
N ASN A 36 10.77 -1.57 11.58
CA ASN A 36 9.44 -1.70 11.00
C ASN A 36 9.48 -0.90 9.69
N GLY A 37 9.22 -1.55 8.55
CA GLY A 37 9.21 -0.92 7.23
C GLY A 37 8.07 0.10 7.04
N ASP A 38 7.63 0.73 8.13
CA ASP A 38 6.65 1.80 8.14
C ASP A 38 7.34 3.11 7.79
N PHE A 39 7.52 3.34 6.49
CA PHE A 39 8.13 4.55 5.95
C PHE A 39 7.12 5.68 5.68
N ARG A 40 5.84 5.50 6.07
CA ARG A 40 4.77 6.47 5.77
C ARG A 40 5.05 7.89 6.27
N ASN A 41 5.82 8.01 7.35
CA ASN A 41 6.23 9.29 7.94
C ASN A 41 7.76 9.49 7.98
N ASP A 42 8.54 8.63 7.31
CA ASP A 42 10.01 8.74 7.32
C ASP A 42 10.47 9.76 6.28
N LYS A 43 11.16 10.82 6.74
CA LYS A 43 11.76 11.83 5.87
C LYS A 43 13.03 11.35 5.17
N ASN A 44 13.58 10.21 5.60
CA ASN A 44 14.81 9.60 5.08
C ASN A 44 14.48 8.27 4.38
N ILE A 45 13.64 8.33 3.35
CA ILE A 45 13.30 7.16 2.53
C ILE A 45 14.60 6.58 1.94
N PRO A 46 14.86 5.26 2.10
CA PRO A 46 16.05 4.64 1.53
C PRO A 46 16.14 4.83 0.00
N GLN A 47 17.36 5.07 -0.50
CA GLN A 47 17.61 5.41 -1.91
C GLN A 47 17.21 4.32 -2.92
N GLN A 48 17.05 3.09 -2.45
CA GLN A 48 16.57 1.96 -3.26
C GLN A 48 15.09 2.06 -3.64
N TYR A 49 14.29 2.85 -2.90
CA TYR A 49 12.90 3.10 -3.24
C TYR A 49 12.80 4.15 -4.34
N VAL A 50 11.73 4.11 -5.12
CA VAL A 50 11.42 5.17 -6.10
C VAL A 50 11.24 6.49 -5.35
N GLN A 51 12.04 7.48 -5.74
CA GLN A 51 12.02 8.80 -5.14
C GLN A 51 11.09 9.74 -5.91
N ASN A 52 10.37 10.59 -5.17
CA ASN A 52 9.68 11.72 -5.76
C ASN A 52 10.71 12.67 -6.38
N ARG A 53 10.45 13.13 -7.59
CA ARG A 53 11.38 13.97 -8.36
C ARG A 53 10.63 15.11 -9.05
N ASP A 54 11.22 16.29 -8.97
CA ASP A 54 10.72 17.48 -9.63
C ASP A 54 11.47 17.63 -10.94
N ILE A 55 10.84 17.19 -12.03
CA ILE A 55 11.42 17.28 -13.37
C ILE A 55 10.71 18.43 -14.09
N PRO A 56 11.44 19.31 -14.80
CA PRO A 56 10.81 20.37 -15.56
C PRO A 56 9.73 19.82 -16.51
N GLY A 57 8.48 20.26 -16.32
CA GLY A 57 7.33 19.87 -17.14
C GLY A 57 6.59 18.60 -16.70
N PHE A 58 7.15 17.78 -15.78
CA PHE A 58 6.48 16.59 -15.26
C PHE A 58 7.02 16.18 -13.89
N TYR A 59 6.16 15.95 -12.91
CA TYR A 59 6.58 15.60 -11.55
C TYR A 59 6.37 14.10 -11.31
N ILE A 60 7.37 13.43 -10.72
CA ILE A 60 7.25 12.04 -10.28
C ILE A 60 6.81 12.04 -8.83
N ARG A 61 5.69 11.38 -8.56
CA ARG A 61 5.09 11.25 -7.23
C ARG A 61 4.66 9.80 -6.98
N SER A 62 4.97 9.32 -5.79
CA SER A 62 4.51 8.04 -5.24
C SER A 62 3.84 8.30 -3.91
N ALA A 63 2.75 7.59 -3.63
CA ALA A 63 2.00 7.75 -2.40
C ALA A 63 2.75 7.12 -1.21
N ASN A 64 3.40 5.98 -1.44
CA ASN A 64 4.24 5.33 -0.44
C ASN A 64 5.59 4.90 -1.04
N PRO A 65 6.63 4.70 -0.21
CA PRO A 65 7.89 4.12 -0.66
C PRO A 65 7.73 2.68 -1.19
N PHE A 66 8.18 2.44 -2.43
CA PHE A 66 8.16 1.12 -3.06
C PHE A 66 9.40 0.92 -3.96
N LEU A 67 9.83 -0.33 -4.14
CA LEU A 67 11.15 -0.67 -4.71
C LEU A 67 11.23 -0.45 -6.24
N GLY A 68 10.16 0.06 -6.85
CA GLY A 68 9.99 -0.01 -8.30
C GLY A 68 9.47 -1.38 -8.73
N VAL A 69 9.20 -1.50 -10.02
CA VAL A 69 8.61 -2.69 -10.64
C VAL A 69 9.62 -3.29 -11.62
N ASP A 70 9.95 -4.58 -11.47
CA ASP A 70 10.67 -5.33 -12.51
C ASP A 70 9.67 -5.77 -13.57
N ILE A 71 9.76 -5.17 -14.75
CA ILE A 71 8.81 -5.38 -15.86
C ILE A 71 8.70 -6.85 -16.29
N ARG A 72 9.78 -7.63 -16.14
CA ARG A 72 9.81 -9.05 -16.52
C ARG A 72 9.01 -9.93 -15.57
N ASN A 73 8.77 -9.44 -14.36
CA ASN A 73 8.00 -10.11 -13.31
C ASN A 73 6.69 -9.38 -13.01
N TRP A 74 6.35 -8.35 -13.79
CA TRP A 74 5.13 -7.59 -13.61
C TRP A 74 3.95 -8.27 -14.29
N GLY A 75 2.78 -8.18 -13.66
CA GLY A 75 1.52 -8.55 -14.26
C GLY A 75 0.36 -7.73 -13.70
N LEU A 76 -0.61 -7.45 -14.56
CA LEU A 76 -1.88 -6.85 -14.22
C LEU A 76 -2.91 -7.95 -13.97
N ALA A 77 -3.35 -8.10 -12.73
CA ALA A 77 -4.46 -8.95 -12.37
C ALA A 77 -5.77 -8.17 -12.44
N VAL A 78 -6.74 -8.68 -13.21
CA VAL A 78 -8.09 -8.12 -13.29
C VAL A 78 -9.07 -9.20 -12.87
N GLY A 79 -9.81 -8.92 -11.80
CA GLY A 79 -10.71 -9.89 -11.16
C GLY A 79 -11.84 -9.21 -10.40
N GLY A 80 -12.39 -9.91 -9.40
CA GLY A 80 -13.55 -9.44 -8.66
C GLY A 80 -14.86 -9.90 -9.32
N GLN A 81 -15.84 -9.00 -9.45
CA GLN A 81 -17.15 -9.29 -10.03
C GLN A 81 -17.12 -9.24 -11.56
N VAL A 82 -16.37 -10.17 -12.16
CA VAL A 82 -16.20 -10.32 -13.61
C VAL A 82 -16.40 -11.76 -14.02
N LYS A 83 -16.88 -12.00 -15.25
CA LYS A 83 -17.08 -13.37 -15.76
C LYS A 83 -15.77 -14.03 -16.19
N ASN A 84 -14.85 -13.26 -16.77
CA ASN A 84 -13.58 -13.73 -17.31
C ASN A 84 -12.42 -13.01 -16.62
N PRO A 85 -11.99 -13.44 -15.41
CA PRO A 85 -10.80 -12.88 -14.78
C PRO A 85 -9.56 -13.15 -15.62
N VAL A 86 -8.64 -12.17 -15.70
CA VAL A 86 -7.43 -12.27 -16.52
C VAL A 86 -6.20 -11.83 -15.74
N GLY A 87 -5.07 -12.44 -16.06
CA GLY A 87 -3.74 -11.93 -15.74
C GLY A 87 -3.03 -11.56 -17.03
N LEU A 88 -2.52 -10.33 -17.12
CA LEU A 88 -1.82 -9.81 -18.29
C LEU A 88 -0.37 -9.49 -17.92
N GLY A 89 0.59 -10.03 -18.64
CA GLY A 89 1.97 -9.58 -18.59
C GLY A 89 2.14 -8.26 -19.34
N TYR A 90 3.34 -7.67 -19.26
CA TYR A 90 3.64 -6.42 -19.97
C TYR A 90 3.46 -6.54 -21.49
N GLU A 91 3.94 -7.65 -22.08
CA GLU A 91 3.86 -7.86 -23.53
C GLU A 91 2.43 -8.06 -24.03
N ASP A 92 1.53 -8.58 -23.19
CA ASP A 92 0.12 -8.77 -23.53
C ASP A 92 -0.60 -7.43 -23.77
N LEU A 93 -0.09 -6.33 -23.20
CA LEU A 93 -0.67 -4.99 -23.36
C LEU A 93 -0.55 -4.48 -24.80
N PHE A 94 0.46 -4.92 -25.56
CA PHE A 94 0.63 -4.55 -26.96
C PHE A 94 -0.30 -5.31 -27.91
N GLY A 95 -1.03 -6.31 -27.39
CA GLY A 95 -2.09 -7.00 -28.14
C GLY A 95 -3.39 -6.20 -28.24
N PHE A 96 -3.56 -5.17 -27.41
CA PHE A 96 -4.70 -4.25 -27.46
C PHE A 96 -4.53 -3.22 -28.57
N LYS A 97 -5.64 -2.60 -28.99
CA LYS A 97 -5.56 -1.47 -29.92
C LYS A 97 -4.91 -0.27 -29.22
N MET A 98 -3.82 0.24 -29.79
CA MET A 98 -3.14 1.42 -29.27
C MET A 98 -3.86 2.72 -29.66
N HIS A 99 -3.98 3.61 -28.69
CA HIS A 99 -4.54 4.95 -28.78
C HIS A 99 -3.57 5.95 -28.18
N SER A 100 -3.52 7.17 -28.74
CA SER A 100 -2.80 8.30 -28.14
C SER A 100 -3.76 9.42 -27.75
N GLN A 101 -3.47 10.10 -26.65
CA GLN A 101 -4.24 11.23 -26.16
C GLN A 101 -3.32 12.29 -25.55
N VAL A 102 -3.48 13.55 -25.97
CA VAL A 102 -2.84 14.68 -25.29
C VAL A 102 -3.77 15.20 -24.21
N SER A 103 -3.38 15.09 -22.95
CA SER A 103 -4.19 15.58 -21.81
C SER A 103 -3.30 16.27 -20.76
N ARG A 104 -3.95 16.92 -19.78
CA ARG A 104 -3.27 17.59 -18.67
C ARG A 104 -3.68 16.97 -17.33
N LEU A 105 -2.72 16.41 -16.61
CA LEU A 105 -2.88 16.01 -15.22
C LEU A 105 -2.81 17.27 -14.34
N LYS A 106 -3.78 17.44 -13.44
CA LYS A 106 -3.82 18.50 -12.42
C LYS A 106 -3.70 17.86 -11.05
N CYS A 107 -2.64 18.19 -10.33
CA CYS A 107 -2.42 17.68 -8.98
C CYS A 107 -3.03 18.64 -7.94
N VAL A 108 -3.48 18.08 -6.81
CA VAL A 108 -3.95 18.84 -5.65
C VAL A 108 -2.83 19.64 -4.96
N GLU A 109 -1.57 19.28 -5.22
CA GLU A 109 -0.38 19.98 -4.73
C GLU A 109 -0.02 21.22 -5.57
N CYS A 110 -0.98 21.81 -6.28
CA CYS A 110 -0.83 23.04 -7.05
C CYS A 110 0.16 22.98 -8.23
N TRP A 111 0.33 21.81 -8.85
CA TRP A 111 1.09 21.67 -10.10
C TRP A 111 0.29 20.93 -11.18
N SER A 112 0.71 21.07 -12.44
CA SER A 112 0.10 20.35 -13.55
C SER A 112 1.11 20.01 -14.63
N ALA A 113 0.89 18.91 -15.34
CA ALA A 113 1.73 18.44 -16.43
C ALA A 113 0.88 18.12 -17.67
N LYS A 114 1.31 18.56 -18.85
CA LYS A 114 0.72 18.19 -20.13
C LYS A 114 1.60 17.12 -20.76
N ALA A 115 1.00 16.01 -21.16
CA ALA A 115 1.71 14.90 -21.80
C ALA A 115 0.86 14.31 -22.93
N GLU A 116 1.54 13.62 -23.85
CA GLU A 116 0.91 12.66 -24.76
C GLU A 116 0.97 11.29 -24.09
N TRP A 117 -0.19 10.68 -23.90
CA TRP A 117 -0.37 9.39 -23.28
C TRP A 117 -0.65 8.37 -24.36
N GLU A 118 0.00 7.21 -24.30
CA GLU A 118 -0.24 6.09 -25.20
C GLU A 118 -0.65 4.86 -24.40
N GLY A 119 -1.65 4.14 -24.89
CA GLY A 119 -2.16 2.93 -24.25
C GLY A 119 -3.39 2.38 -24.95
N PHE A 120 -4.16 1.55 -24.25
CA PHE A 120 -5.42 1.01 -24.72
C PHE A 120 -6.61 1.65 -23.99
N LEU A 121 -7.80 1.57 -24.58
CA LEU A 121 -9.01 2.08 -23.95
C LEU A 121 -9.50 1.11 -22.87
N PHE A 122 -9.96 1.66 -21.74
CA PHE A 122 -10.51 0.85 -20.65
C PHE A 122 -11.68 -0.04 -21.12
N GLN A 123 -12.51 0.45 -22.04
CA GLN A 123 -13.61 -0.32 -22.63
C GLN A 123 -13.15 -1.66 -23.26
N GLU A 124 -11.97 -1.70 -23.89
CA GLU A 124 -11.47 -2.93 -24.50
C GLU A 124 -11.14 -4.00 -23.44
N LEU A 125 -10.71 -3.57 -22.25
CA LEU A 125 -10.53 -4.46 -21.10
C LEU A 125 -11.88 -4.93 -20.54
N ILE A 126 -12.87 -4.03 -20.46
CA ILE A 126 -14.23 -4.34 -19.99
C ILE A 126 -14.89 -5.40 -20.88
N ASP A 127 -14.79 -5.25 -22.20
CA ASP A 127 -15.35 -6.20 -23.16
C ASP A 127 -14.74 -7.60 -23.01
N ARG A 128 -13.46 -7.66 -22.64
CA ARG A 128 -12.72 -8.90 -22.41
C ARG A 128 -13.13 -9.58 -21.11
N VAL A 129 -13.18 -8.84 -19.99
CA VAL A 129 -13.43 -9.41 -18.66
C VAL A 129 -14.91 -9.62 -18.35
N GLN A 130 -15.79 -8.89 -19.05
CA GLN A 130 -17.24 -8.94 -18.92
C GLN A 130 -17.70 -8.82 -17.45
N PRO A 131 -17.68 -7.61 -16.86
CA PRO A 131 -18.18 -7.38 -15.51
C PRO A 131 -19.61 -7.89 -15.32
N ASP A 132 -19.92 -8.33 -14.10
CA ASP A 132 -21.29 -8.62 -13.71
C ASP A 132 -22.12 -7.32 -13.75
N PRO A 133 -23.37 -7.33 -14.25
CA PRO A 133 -24.24 -6.15 -14.21
C PRO A 133 -24.47 -5.56 -12.81
N ALA A 134 -24.25 -6.33 -11.74
CA ALA A 134 -24.31 -5.85 -10.36
C ALA A 134 -23.03 -5.13 -9.89
N ALA A 135 -21.94 -5.17 -10.67
CA ALA A 135 -20.71 -4.47 -10.34
C ALA A 135 -20.91 -2.95 -10.48
N GLN A 136 -20.64 -2.21 -9.41
CA GLN A 136 -20.86 -0.76 -9.36
C GLN A 136 -19.58 0.06 -9.45
N TYR A 137 -18.46 -0.52 -9.04
CA TYR A 137 -17.18 0.18 -8.91
C TYR A 137 -16.05 -0.64 -9.51
N VAL A 138 -15.08 0.07 -10.07
CA VAL A 138 -13.78 -0.46 -10.45
C VAL A 138 -12.77 0.03 -9.44
N TYR A 139 -12.02 -0.91 -8.84
CA TYR A 139 -10.98 -0.64 -7.86
C TYR A 139 -9.60 -0.82 -8.49
N PHE A 140 -8.79 0.22 -8.46
CA PHE A 140 -7.41 0.22 -8.94
C PHE A 140 -6.46 0.12 -7.76
N GLN A 141 -5.46 -0.76 -7.88
CA GLN A 141 -4.40 -0.89 -6.89
C GLN A 141 -3.04 -0.73 -7.54
N SER A 142 -2.21 0.12 -6.96
CA SER A 142 -0.85 0.40 -7.42
C SER A 142 0.19 -0.42 -6.65
N ALA A 143 1.38 -0.58 -7.23
CA ALA A 143 2.52 -1.25 -6.62
C ALA A 143 3.03 -0.56 -5.34
N ASP A 144 2.79 0.74 -5.19
CA ASP A 144 3.07 1.50 -3.98
C ASP A 144 1.93 1.43 -2.94
N SER A 145 1.00 0.48 -3.09
CA SER A 145 -0.18 0.32 -2.23
C SER A 145 -1.15 1.50 -2.22
N TYR A 146 -0.99 2.48 -3.12
CA TYR A 146 -2.07 3.44 -3.41
C TYR A 146 -3.24 2.71 -4.04
N TYR A 147 -4.44 3.24 -3.84
CA TYR A 147 -5.64 2.75 -4.49
C TYR A 147 -6.57 3.90 -4.86
N GLU A 148 -7.37 3.65 -5.88
CA GLU A 148 -8.41 4.58 -6.33
C GLU A 148 -9.62 3.78 -6.78
N SER A 149 -10.80 4.41 -6.80
CA SER A 149 -11.99 3.77 -7.34
C SER A 149 -12.83 4.74 -8.14
N TYR A 150 -13.42 4.23 -9.21
CA TYR A 150 -14.41 4.93 -10.01
C TYR A 150 -15.68 4.10 -10.09
N THR A 151 -16.81 4.75 -10.33
CA THR A 151 -18.03 4.04 -10.71
C THR A 151 -17.84 3.43 -12.10
N VAL A 152 -18.52 2.32 -12.39
CA VAL A 152 -18.46 1.69 -13.71
C VAL A 152 -18.96 2.65 -14.81
N ASP A 153 -19.89 3.54 -14.50
CA ASP A 153 -20.46 4.51 -15.44
C ASP A 153 -19.51 5.68 -15.79
N GLU A 154 -18.48 5.93 -14.98
CA GLU A 154 -17.50 7.00 -15.21
C GLU A 154 -16.37 6.60 -16.17
N LEU A 155 -16.21 5.30 -16.42
CA LEU A 155 -15.09 4.71 -17.17
C LEU A 155 -15.48 4.29 -18.59
#